data_AF-A0A7Y3NU76-F1
#
_entry.id   AF-A0A7Y3NU76-F1
#
_cell.length_a   1.000
_cell.length_b   1.000
_cell.length_c   1.000
_cell.angle_alpha   90.00
_cell.angle_beta   90.00
_cell.angle_gamma   90.00
#
_symmetry.space_group_name_H-M   'P 1'
#
loop_
_entity.id
_entity.type
_entity.pdbx_description
1 polymer ?
#
loop_
_entity_poly.entity_id
_entity_poly.type
_entity_poly.pdbx_seq_one_letter_code
_entity_poly.pdbx_strand_id
1 'polypeptide(L)'
;MTPIVILEDTKVDLFYPLTYYRPPFLLRCGAGDLLDRMMLFIQRPIDGVVVRDTMAPRVRAAIKLRVNGPLRNKHGAIFISGRWLMNKPFSEPPPDTAGLVGHDIAWMHLSPKNLAKLDMRNIVRTKTLTDMLPHVRVSAAEANLIEYPWDLITHNGPALRDDFSRRTPGIASVPMPGAHLLAPENMCIEKEVTIYPGAVLDARQGPIIIESRSEIHPHAVITGPVAV
;
A
#
# COMPACT_ATOMS: atom_id res chain seq x y z
N MET A 1 -1.67 21.96 8.20
CA MET A 1 -1.75 20.48 8.37
C MET A 1 -0.34 19.91 8.19
N THR A 2 0.05 18.92 8.98
CA THR A 2 1.41 18.36 8.98
C THR A 2 1.64 17.42 7.81
N PRO A 3 2.58 17.65 6.88
CA PRO A 3 2.71 16.82 5.68
C PRO A 3 2.99 15.35 5.97
N ILE A 4 2.42 14.44 5.19
CA ILE A 4 2.65 12.99 5.31
C ILE A 4 3.61 12.52 4.22
N VAL A 5 4.60 11.72 4.61
CA VAL A 5 5.67 11.23 3.75
C VAL A 5 5.83 9.73 3.94
N ILE A 6 5.80 8.96 2.85
CA ILE A 6 6.05 7.52 2.92
C ILE A 6 7.56 7.25 2.80
N LEU A 7 8.10 6.40 3.67
CA LEU A 7 9.52 6.07 3.72
C LEU A 7 9.77 4.64 3.23
N GLU A 8 10.70 4.49 2.30
CA GLU A 8 11.40 3.23 2.10
C GLU A 8 12.47 3.07 3.18
N ASP A 9 12.42 1.93 3.89
CA ASP A 9 13.42 1.60 4.91
C ASP A 9 14.42 0.54 4.42
N THR A 10 15.41 0.28 5.28
CA THR A 10 16.52 -0.64 4.98
C THR A 10 16.11 -2.09 4.80
N LYS A 11 14.91 -2.51 5.25
CA LYS A 11 14.43 -3.89 5.06
C LYS A 11 14.00 -4.16 3.62
N VAL A 12 14.10 -3.19 2.71
CA VAL A 12 13.86 -3.38 1.27
C VAL A 12 14.64 -4.56 0.66
N ASP A 13 15.81 -4.89 1.21
CA ASP A 13 16.64 -6.01 0.76
C ASP A 13 15.98 -7.38 1.01
N LEU A 14 15.12 -7.48 2.04
CA LEU A 14 14.38 -8.72 2.34
C LEU A 14 13.32 -9.05 1.28
N PHE A 15 13.00 -8.08 0.42
CA PHE A 15 11.99 -8.22 -0.62
C PHE A 15 12.57 -8.54 -1.99
N TYR A 16 13.88 -8.77 -2.11
CA TYR A 16 14.44 -9.17 -3.39
C TYR A 16 13.86 -10.51 -3.88
N PRO A 17 13.61 -10.65 -5.21
CA PRO A 17 13.89 -9.67 -6.27
C PRO A 17 12.77 -8.64 -6.51
N LEU A 18 11.65 -8.71 -5.77
CA LEU A 18 10.45 -7.88 -6.00
C LEU A 18 10.73 -6.38 -5.91
N THR A 19 11.76 -5.99 -5.16
CA THR A 19 12.15 -4.59 -4.93
C THR A 19 13.37 -4.12 -5.73
N TYR A 20 13.90 -4.90 -6.67
CA TYR A 20 14.98 -4.40 -7.57
C TYR A 20 14.55 -3.20 -8.41
N TYR A 21 13.25 -3.11 -8.69
CA TYR A 21 12.69 -2.18 -9.66
C TYR A 21 11.54 -1.32 -9.10
N ARG A 22 11.25 -1.45 -7.81
CA ARG A 22 10.22 -0.68 -7.12
C ARG A 22 10.43 -0.73 -5.61
N PRO A 23 9.99 0.30 -4.86
CA PRO A 23 9.99 0.27 -3.41
C PRO A 23 8.88 -0.67 -2.87
N PRO A 24 8.96 -1.09 -1.59
CA PRO A 24 7.96 -1.96 -0.98
C PRO A 24 6.53 -1.43 -1.06
N PHE A 25 6.34 -0.11 -0.98
CA PHE A 25 5.01 0.50 -1.04
C PHE A 25 4.32 0.36 -2.41
N LEU A 26 5.04 -0.05 -3.47
CA LEU A 26 4.47 -0.36 -4.78
C LEU A 26 4.31 -1.88 -5.02
N LEU A 27 4.37 -2.70 -3.96
CA LEU A 27 4.06 -4.12 -4.02
C LEU A 27 2.56 -4.34 -3.83
N ARG A 28 1.98 -5.24 -4.63
CA ARG A 28 0.55 -5.57 -4.58
C ARG A 28 0.21 -6.42 -3.36
N CYS A 29 -0.86 -6.05 -2.67
CA CYS A 29 -1.50 -6.84 -1.61
C CYS A 29 -2.94 -6.36 -1.44
N GLY A 30 -3.90 -7.15 -1.91
CA GLY A 30 -5.27 -6.70 -2.14
C GLY A 30 -5.53 -6.37 -3.61
N ALA A 31 -6.50 -5.50 -3.85
CA ALA A 31 -6.87 -5.05 -5.21
C ALA A 31 -5.85 -4.04 -5.80
N GLY A 32 -5.07 -3.37 -4.97
CA GLY A 32 -4.03 -2.41 -5.35
C GLY A 32 -2.67 -2.70 -4.71
N ASP A 33 -1.78 -1.72 -4.77
CA ASP A 33 -0.53 -1.75 -4.02
C ASP A 33 -0.67 -1.18 -2.59
N LEU A 34 0.39 -1.29 -1.79
CA LEU A 34 0.39 -0.76 -0.43
C LEU A 34 0.20 0.76 -0.40
N LEU A 35 0.67 1.50 -1.41
CA LEU A 35 0.51 2.94 -1.51
C LEU A 35 -0.95 3.32 -1.79
N ASP A 36 -1.63 2.62 -2.71
CA ASP A 36 -3.07 2.76 -2.95
C ASP A 36 -3.85 2.55 -1.64
N ARG A 37 -3.48 1.48 -0.91
CA ARG A 37 -4.08 1.16 0.39
C ARG A 37 -3.82 2.26 1.42
N MET A 38 -2.60 2.78 1.50
CA MET A 38 -2.26 3.90 2.39
C MET A 38 -3.09 5.14 2.06
N MET A 39 -3.24 5.50 0.78
CA MET A 39 -4.07 6.65 0.39
C MET A 39 -5.52 6.49 0.85
N LEU A 40 -6.07 5.27 0.75
CA LEU A 40 -7.42 4.95 1.19
C LEU A 40 -7.63 5.13 2.71
N PHE A 41 -6.68 4.67 3.52
CA PHE A 41 -6.80 4.71 4.99
C PHE A 41 -6.30 6.02 5.62
N ILE A 42 -5.41 6.75 4.95
CA ILE A 42 -4.93 8.05 5.43
C ILE A 42 -5.98 9.14 5.25
N GLN A 43 -6.81 9.07 4.21
CA GLN A 43 -7.91 10.02 3.94
C GLN A 43 -7.50 11.51 3.87
N ARG A 44 -6.22 11.76 3.55
CA ARG A 44 -5.68 13.10 3.30
C ARG A 44 -4.50 13.00 2.32
N PRO A 45 -4.13 14.09 1.64
CA PRO A 45 -3.04 14.05 0.67
C PRO A 45 -1.71 13.59 1.31
N ILE A 46 -1.05 12.64 0.64
CA ILE A 46 0.34 12.27 0.89
C ILE A 46 1.21 13.30 0.14
N ASP A 47 2.14 13.97 0.84
CA ASP A 47 2.98 15.02 0.26
C ASP A 47 4.10 14.47 -0.61
N GLY A 48 4.55 13.25 -0.34
CA GLY A 48 5.63 12.63 -1.09
C GLY A 48 6.08 11.28 -0.53
N VAL A 49 7.13 10.77 -1.16
CA VAL A 49 7.83 9.56 -0.76
C VAL A 49 9.33 9.82 -0.70
N VAL A 50 10.03 9.10 0.18
CA VAL A 50 11.49 9.05 0.23
C VAL A 50 11.93 7.63 -0.05
N VAL A 51 12.80 7.48 -1.04
CA VAL A 51 13.36 6.20 -1.51
C VAL A 51 14.86 6.31 -1.65
N ARG A 52 15.57 5.17 -1.77
CA ARG A 52 16.99 5.19 -2.11
C ARG A 52 17.26 5.88 -3.45
N ASP A 53 18.37 6.59 -3.56
CA ASP A 53 18.69 7.46 -4.71
C ASP A 53 18.61 6.75 -6.06
N THR A 54 19.07 5.50 -6.11
CA THR A 54 19.04 4.67 -7.33
C THR A 54 17.63 4.37 -7.82
N MET A 55 16.63 4.40 -6.92
CA MET A 55 15.22 4.12 -7.23
C MET A 55 14.44 5.39 -7.61
N ALA A 56 14.92 6.57 -7.22
CA ALA A 56 14.20 7.82 -7.35
C ALA A 56 13.77 8.19 -8.79
N PRO A 57 14.59 8.02 -9.85
CA PRO A 57 14.17 8.30 -11.22
C PRO A 57 12.98 7.44 -11.67
N ARG A 58 13.00 6.15 -11.30
CA ARG A 58 11.96 5.20 -11.68
C ARG A 58 10.65 5.48 -10.94
N VAL A 59 10.72 5.78 -9.65
CA VAL A 59 9.53 6.12 -8.86
C VAL A 59 8.91 7.43 -9.36
N ARG A 60 9.71 8.44 -9.74
CA ARG A 60 9.18 9.67 -10.36
C ARG A 60 8.40 9.42 -11.65
N ALA A 61 8.81 8.41 -12.44
CA ALA A 61 8.10 8.03 -13.64
C ALA A 61 6.83 7.21 -13.35
N ALA A 62 6.77 6.51 -12.22
CA ALA A 62 5.68 5.60 -11.86
C ALA A 62 4.53 6.28 -11.10
N ILE A 63 4.80 7.30 -10.27
CA ILE A 63 3.81 7.93 -9.40
C ILE A 63 3.79 9.46 -9.55
N LYS A 64 2.65 10.07 -9.21
CA LYS A 64 2.45 11.54 -9.26
C LYS A 64 2.91 12.28 -8.00
N LEU A 65 3.34 11.56 -6.96
CA LEU A 65 3.80 12.14 -5.71
C LEU A 65 5.20 12.74 -5.84
N ARG A 66 5.56 13.67 -4.94
CA ARG A 66 6.94 14.16 -4.82
C ARG A 66 7.86 13.00 -4.40
N VAL A 67 9.03 12.89 -5.03
CA VAL A 67 10.03 11.84 -4.73
C VAL A 67 11.36 12.49 -4.36
N ASN A 68 11.87 12.20 -3.16
CA ASN A 68 13.14 12.73 -2.62
C ASN A 68 13.28 14.26 -2.76
N GLY A 69 12.15 14.99 -2.71
CA GLY A 69 12.12 16.44 -2.85
C GLY A 69 12.03 17.15 -1.49
N PRO A 70 12.17 18.48 -1.47
CA PRO A 70 12.04 19.26 -0.25
C PRO A 70 10.67 19.08 0.40
N LEU A 71 10.66 18.90 1.73
CA LEU A 71 9.45 18.75 2.52
C LEU A 71 8.82 20.11 2.82
N ARG A 72 7.48 20.16 2.84
CA ARG A 72 6.71 21.33 3.30
C ARG A 72 6.72 21.41 4.83
N ASN A 73 7.89 21.68 5.39
CA ASN A 73 8.22 21.52 6.81
C ASN A 73 7.67 22.60 7.77
N LYS A 74 6.87 23.57 7.31
CA LYS A 74 6.33 24.67 8.15
C LYS A 74 5.60 24.15 9.40
N HIS A 75 4.98 22.99 9.31
CA HIS A 75 4.23 22.35 10.39
C HIS A 75 4.90 21.06 10.92
N GLY A 76 6.14 20.76 10.51
CA GLY A 76 6.78 19.48 10.80
C GLY A 76 6.59 18.47 9.67
N ALA A 77 6.65 17.18 9.98
CA ALA A 77 6.34 16.09 9.06
C ALA A 77 5.96 14.81 9.79
N ILE A 78 5.09 14.01 9.18
CA ILE A 78 4.79 12.64 9.58
C ILE A 78 5.39 11.71 8.54
N PHE A 79 6.24 10.81 9.01
CA PHE A 79 6.81 9.74 8.22
C PHE A 79 6.09 8.44 8.52
N ILE A 80 5.81 7.65 7.49
CA ILE A 80 5.11 6.37 7.58
C ILE A 80 5.93 5.34 6.82
N SER A 81 6.16 4.16 7.39
CA SER A 81 6.85 3.07 6.68
C SER A 81 6.06 2.64 5.45
N GLY A 82 6.75 2.54 4.33
CA GLY A 82 6.23 2.02 3.07
C GLY A 82 5.82 0.55 3.10
N ARG A 83 6.10 -0.17 4.19
CA ARG A 83 5.72 -1.57 4.38
C ARG A 83 4.39 -1.74 5.12
N TRP A 84 3.76 -0.67 5.59
CA TRP A 84 2.54 -0.78 6.38
C TRP A 84 1.34 -1.18 5.53
N LEU A 85 0.84 -2.41 5.74
CA LEU A 85 -0.46 -2.85 5.24
C LEU A 85 -1.57 -2.29 6.14
N MET A 86 -2.03 -1.07 5.82
CA MET A 86 -3.10 -0.42 6.58
C MET A 86 -4.44 -1.15 6.42
N ASN A 87 -5.15 -1.30 7.53
CA ASN A 87 -6.49 -1.88 7.61
C ASN A 87 -7.45 -1.08 8.51
N LYS A 88 -6.98 0.07 9.02
CA LYS A 88 -7.71 0.99 9.89
C LYS A 88 -7.38 2.44 9.50
N PRO A 89 -8.31 3.40 9.67
CA PRO A 89 -8.04 4.81 9.39
C PRO A 89 -6.82 5.31 10.18
N PHE A 90 -5.94 6.07 9.51
CA PHE A 90 -4.76 6.64 10.15
C PHE A 90 -5.15 7.82 11.03
N SER A 91 -4.79 7.76 12.32
CA SER A 91 -4.93 8.88 13.25
C SER A 91 -3.60 9.61 13.37
N GLU A 92 -3.59 10.93 13.18
CA GLU A 92 -2.38 11.75 13.34
C GLU A 92 -1.90 11.69 14.80
N PRO A 93 -0.71 11.13 15.08
CA PRO A 93 -0.20 11.01 16.43
C PRO A 93 0.30 12.38 16.94
N PRO A 94 0.60 12.55 18.24
CA PRO A 94 1.14 13.81 18.76
C PRO A 94 2.51 14.15 18.14
N PRO A 95 2.87 15.44 18.01
CA PRO A 95 4.22 15.82 17.58
C PRO A 95 5.31 15.26 18.51
N ASP A 96 6.47 15.01 17.91
CA ASP A 96 7.65 14.45 18.57
C ASP A 96 7.38 13.10 19.23
N THR A 97 6.62 12.26 18.53
CA THR A 97 6.38 10.87 18.89
C THR A 97 6.71 9.92 17.73
N ALA A 98 7.00 8.67 18.06
CA ALA A 98 7.22 7.59 17.08
C ALA A 98 6.59 6.29 17.57
N GLY A 99 6.06 5.53 16.61
CA GLY A 99 5.43 4.23 16.84
C GLY A 99 6.28 3.10 16.28
N LEU A 100 6.59 2.11 17.12
CA LEU A 100 7.39 0.94 16.75
C LEU A 100 6.57 -0.35 16.64
N VAL A 101 6.92 -1.19 15.68
CA VAL A 101 6.54 -2.60 15.62
C VAL A 101 7.82 -3.42 15.78
N GLY A 102 7.99 -4.04 16.95
CA GLY A 102 9.29 -4.61 17.33
C GLY A 102 10.36 -3.52 17.38
N HIS A 103 11.35 -3.61 16.50
CA HIS A 103 12.43 -2.62 16.35
C HIS A 103 12.22 -1.67 15.15
N ASP A 104 11.20 -1.91 14.33
CA ASP A 104 10.94 -1.14 13.13
C ASP A 104 10.04 0.04 13.43
N ILE A 105 10.30 1.16 12.74
CA ILE A 105 9.44 2.34 12.82
C ILE A 105 8.28 2.18 11.86
N ALA A 106 7.07 2.09 12.40
CA ALA A 106 5.85 2.15 11.60
C ALA A 106 5.53 3.59 11.20
N TRP A 107 5.71 4.54 12.11
CA TRP A 107 5.52 5.96 11.85
C TRP A 107 6.32 6.85 12.81
N MET A 108 6.53 8.10 12.42
CA MET A 108 7.18 9.13 13.23
C MET A 108 6.59 10.50 12.91
N HIS A 109 6.18 11.25 13.92
CA HIS A 109 5.73 12.63 13.77
C HIS A 109 6.74 13.58 14.40
N LEU A 110 7.37 14.42 13.59
CA LEU A 110 8.36 15.39 14.04
C LEU A 110 7.84 16.82 13.93
N SER A 111 8.04 17.59 15.01
CA SER A 111 7.88 19.04 14.97
C SER A 111 8.94 19.69 14.05
N PRO A 112 8.74 20.94 13.58
CA PRO A 112 9.74 21.64 12.77
C PRO A 112 11.15 21.64 13.40
N LYS A 113 11.23 21.77 14.73
CA LYS A 113 12.48 21.79 15.49
C LYS A 113 13.24 20.47 15.39
N ASN A 114 12.56 19.33 15.54
CA ASN A 114 13.21 18.02 15.48
C ASN A 114 13.42 17.57 14.03
N LEU A 115 12.52 17.93 13.11
CA LEU A 115 12.70 17.68 11.69
C LEU A 115 13.96 18.35 11.12
N ALA A 116 14.28 19.57 11.58
CA ALA A 116 15.51 20.28 11.18
C ALA A 116 16.81 19.56 11.61
N LYS A 117 16.74 18.66 12.60
CA LYS A 117 17.89 17.86 13.07
C LYS A 117 18.02 16.53 12.32
N LEU A 118 17.00 16.13 11.59
CA LEU A 118 16.98 14.84 10.91
C LEU A 118 17.78 14.91 9.61
N ASP A 119 18.75 14.03 9.46
CA ASP A 119 19.45 13.86 8.19
C ASP A 119 18.58 13.06 7.20
N MET A 120 17.82 13.82 6.41
CA MET A 120 16.94 13.29 5.37
C MET A 120 17.66 12.46 4.29
N ARG A 121 18.98 12.61 4.11
CA ARG A 121 19.73 11.82 3.11
C ARG A 121 19.99 10.41 3.62
N ASN A 122 20.17 10.25 4.92
CA ASN A 122 20.48 8.97 5.54
C ASN A 122 19.26 8.27 6.14
N ILE A 123 18.09 8.92 6.18
CA ILE A 123 16.85 8.35 6.73
C ILE A 123 16.48 6.98 6.11
N VAL A 124 16.77 6.76 4.83
CA VAL A 124 16.51 5.50 4.12
C VAL A 124 17.58 4.43 4.36
N ARG A 125 18.73 4.80 4.96
CA ARG A 125 19.87 3.92 5.26
C ARG A 125 19.96 3.54 6.73
N THR A 126 19.22 4.21 7.60
CA THR A 126 19.27 3.97 9.03
C THR A 126 18.39 2.77 9.39
N LYS A 127 18.98 1.75 10.02
CA LYS A 127 18.27 0.55 10.48
C LYS A 127 17.36 0.81 11.69
N THR A 128 17.73 1.79 12.52
CA THR A 128 16.99 2.21 13.72
C THR A 128 17.01 3.73 13.80
N LEU A 129 15.95 4.42 13.36
CA LEU A 129 15.90 5.89 13.52
C LEU A 129 15.82 6.31 15.00
N THR A 130 15.59 5.38 15.93
CA THR A 130 15.73 5.65 17.37
C THR A 130 17.09 6.24 17.73
N ASP A 131 18.16 5.81 17.04
CA ASP A 131 19.51 6.35 17.24
C ASP A 131 19.66 7.79 16.74
N MET A 132 18.78 8.22 15.81
CA MET A 132 18.75 9.57 15.24
C MET A 132 17.79 10.52 15.96
N LEU A 133 17.05 10.05 16.96
CA LEU A 133 15.94 10.80 17.58
C LEU A 133 16.08 10.94 19.10
N PRO A 134 17.12 11.60 19.63
CA PRO A 134 17.33 11.76 21.07
C PRO A 134 16.23 12.57 21.82
N HIS A 135 15.15 12.98 21.14
CA HIS A 135 14.09 13.82 21.69
C HIS A 135 12.67 13.42 21.25
N VAL A 136 12.47 12.17 20.81
CA VAL A 136 11.15 11.68 20.41
C VAL A 136 10.67 10.65 21.42
N ARG A 137 9.41 10.77 21.85
CA ARG A 137 8.79 9.76 22.72
C ARG A 137 8.39 8.56 21.88
N VAL A 138 8.81 7.38 22.29
CA VAL A 138 8.58 6.13 21.56
C VAL A 138 7.52 5.30 22.26
N SER A 139 6.59 4.74 21.49
CA SER A 139 5.60 3.78 21.97
C SER A 139 5.46 2.60 21.01
N ALA A 140 4.90 1.49 21.48
CA ALA A 140 4.44 0.44 20.58
C ALA A 140 3.34 0.98 19.66
N ALA A 141 3.36 0.58 18.39
CA ALA A 141 2.36 0.90 17.40
C ALA A 141 1.53 -0.33 17.06
N GLU A 142 0.22 -0.14 16.91
CA GLU A 142 -0.65 -1.13 16.31
C GLU A 142 -0.59 -0.97 14.78
N ALA A 143 0.44 -1.54 14.15
CA ALA A 143 0.66 -1.50 12.72
C ALA A 143 1.05 -2.89 12.19
N ASN A 144 0.50 -3.27 11.04
CA ASN A 144 0.88 -4.48 10.34
C ASN A 144 1.92 -4.14 9.27
N LEU A 145 3.21 -4.30 9.60
CA LEU A 145 4.28 -4.11 8.63
C LEU A 145 4.55 -5.42 7.91
N ILE A 146 4.53 -5.38 6.57
CA ILE A 146 5.03 -6.49 5.76
C ILE A 146 6.54 -6.61 6.04
N GLU A 147 7.01 -7.79 6.42
CA GLU A 147 8.42 -8.04 6.72
C GLU A 147 9.11 -8.80 5.59
N TYR A 148 8.39 -9.74 4.97
CA TYR A 148 8.91 -10.62 3.94
C TYR A 148 7.95 -10.78 2.75
N PRO A 149 8.43 -11.26 1.58
CA PRO A 149 7.58 -11.49 0.41
C PRO A 149 6.37 -12.39 0.67
N TRP A 150 6.50 -13.43 1.49
CA TRP A 150 5.39 -14.34 1.80
C TRP A 150 4.30 -13.68 2.64
N ASP A 151 4.59 -12.60 3.36
CA ASP A 151 3.56 -11.85 4.06
C ASP A 151 2.57 -11.24 3.06
N LEU A 152 3.03 -10.80 1.88
CA LEU A 152 2.13 -10.32 0.83
C LEU A 152 1.16 -11.43 0.40
N ILE A 153 1.63 -12.68 0.30
CA ILE A 153 0.80 -13.83 -0.07
C ILE A 153 -0.21 -14.13 1.05
N THR A 154 0.26 -14.25 2.29
CA THR A 154 -0.57 -14.55 3.46
C THR A 154 -1.66 -13.49 3.66
N HIS A 155 -1.31 -12.22 3.46
CA HIS A 155 -2.23 -11.11 3.69
C HIS A 155 -3.08 -10.75 2.46
N ASN A 156 -2.78 -11.26 1.26
CA ASN A 156 -3.50 -10.90 0.04
C ASN A 156 -5.00 -11.25 0.12
N GLY A 157 -5.33 -12.47 0.58
CA GLY A 157 -6.71 -12.93 0.70
C GLY A 157 -7.56 -12.05 1.65
N PRO A 158 -7.12 -11.83 2.89
CA PRO A 158 -7.77 -10.88 3.80
C PRO A 158 -7.86 -9.46 3.23
N ALA A 159 -6.79 -8.96 2.60
CA ALA A 159 -6.76 -7.63 1.98
C ALA A 159 -7.79 -7.49 0.85
N LEU A 160 -7.95 -8.52 0.01
CA LEU A 160 -8.96 -8.55 -1.05
C LEU A 160 -10.40 -8.56 -0.52
N ARG A 161 -10.67 -9.27 0.58
CA ARG A 161 -11.99 -9.26 1.23
C ARG A 161 -12.33 -7.89 1.80
N ASP A 162 -11.34 -7.29 2.46
CA ASP A 162 -11.41 -5.95 3.01
C ASP A 162 -11.63 -4.91 1.90
N ASP A 163 -10.92 -5.02 0.76
CA ASP A 163 -11.11 -4.17 -0.42
C ASP A 163 -12.49 -4.35 -1.04
N PHE A 164 -12.97 -5.59 -1.16
CA PHE A 164 -14.30 -5.89 -1.67
C PHE A 164 -15.40 -5.29 -0.78
N SER A 165 -15.28 -5.37 0.55
CA SER A 165 -16.28 -4.82 1.47
C SER A 165 -16.45 -3.29 1.40
N ARG A 166 -15.48 -2.59 0.79
CA ARG A 166 -15.53 -1.14 0.55
C ARG A 166 -16.09 -0.77 -0.83
N ARG A 167 -16.30 -1.76 -1.70
CA ARG A 167 -16.92 -1.58 -3.01
C ARG A 167 -18.40 -1.93 -2.91
N THR A 168 -19.20 -1.39 -3.82
CA THR A 168 -20.56 -1.88 -4.01
C THR A 168 -20.49 -3.16 -4.85
N PRO A 169 -20.89 -4.33 -4.32
CA PRO A 169 -20.99 -5.54 -5.11
C PRO A 169 -21.93 -5.32 -6.29
N GLY A 170 -21.61 -5.91 -7.42
CA GLY A 170 -22.39 -5.71 -8.64
C GLY A 170 -21.63 -6.05 -9.90
N ILE A 171 -22.40 -6.43 -10.91
CA ILE A 171 -21.89 -6.73 -12.24
C ILE A 171 -22.41 -5.65 -13.16
N ALA A 172 -21.50 -4.83 -13.69
CA ALA A 172 -21.85 -3.88 -14.73
C ALA A 172 -22.41 -4.61 -15.96
N SER A 173 -23.20 -3.92 -16.78
CA SER A 173 -23.77 -4.49 -18.01
C SER A 173 -22.66 -4.85 -19.01
N VAL A 174 -22.16 -6.07 -18.90
CA VAL A 174 -21.05 -6.64 -19.65
C VAL A 174 -21.57 -7.90 -20.36
N PRO A 175 -21.39 -8.04 -21.69
CA PRO A 175 -21.72 -9.27 -22.40
C PRO A 175 -20.84 -10.43 -21.91
N MET A 176 -21.45 -11.54 -21.49
CA MET A 176 -20.74 -12.73 -20.98
C MET A 176 -21.26 -14.01 -21.65
N PRO A 177 -21.17 -14.13 -22.99
CA PRO A 177 -21.78 -15.23 -23.73
C PRO A 177 -21.20 -16.58 -23.30
N GLY A 178 -21.98 -17.40 -22.60
CA GLY A 178 -21.54 -18.73 -22.16
C GLY A 178 -20.52 -18.72 -21.01
N ALA A 179 -20.41 -17.64 -20.25
CA ALA A 179 -19.67 -17.64 -18.99
C ALA A 179 -20.52 -18.21 -17.85
N HIS A 180 -19.89 -18.91 -16.90
CA HIS A 180 -20.54 -19.44 -15.71
C HIS A 180 -20.10 -18.64 -14.48
N LEU A 181 -21.07 -18.11 -13.74
CA LEU A 181 -20.85 -17.33 -12.53
C LEU A 181 -21.35 -18.12 -11.31
N LEU A 182 -20.48 -18.37 -10.33
CA LEU A 182 -20.82 -19.02 -9.08
C LEU A 182 -20.67 -18.03 -7.93
N ALA A 183 -21.73 -17.83 -7.15
CA ALA A 183 -21.86 -16.79 -6.12
C ALA A 183 -21.65 -15.34 -6.68
N PRO A 184 -22.43 -14.91 -7.69
CA PRO A 184 -22.29 -13.58 -8.31
C PRO A 184 -22.46 -12.41 -7.33
N GLU A 185 -23.15 -12.61 -6.21
CA GLU A 185 -23.24 -11.64 -5.11
C GLU A 185 -21.90 -11.28 -4.47
N ASN A 186 -20.89 -12.14 -4.63
CA ASN A 186 -19.51 -11.92 -4.20
C ASN A 186 -18.62 -11.41 -5.35
N MET A 187 -19.21 -10.80 -6.38
CA MET A 187 -18.48 -10.27 -7.52
C MET A 187 -18.65 -8.76 -7.66
N CYS A 188 -17.57 -8.09 -8.03
CA CYS A 188 -17.55 -6.70 -8.45
C CYS A 188 -16.90 -6.67 -9.83
N ILE A 189 -17.72 -6.55 -10.88
CA ILE A 189 -17.25 -6.52 -12.27
C ILE A 189 -17.55 -5.13 -12.83
N GLU A 190 -16.50 -4.39 -13.14
CA GLU A 190 -16.60 -3.02 -13.66
C GLU A 190 -17.02 -2.98 -15.14
N LYS A 191 -17.19 -1.76 -15.68
CA LYS A 191 -17.47 -1.55 -17.10
C LYS A 191 -16.21 -1.81 -17.94
N GLU A 192 -16.37 -1.92 -19.25
CA GLU A 192 -15.24 -2.12 -20.19
C GLU A 192 -14.47 -3.44 -19.97
N VAL A 193 -15.04 -4.40 -19.24
CA VAL A 193 -14.50 -5.76 -19.10
C VAL A 193 -14.93 -6.60 -20.30
N THR A 194 -14.04 -7.43 -20.80
CA THR A 194 -14.37 -8.44 -21.83
C THR A 194 -14.26 -9.83 -21.23
N ILE A 195 -15.38 -10.57 -21.20
CA ILE A 195 -15.39 -11.97 -20.77
C ILE A 195 -15.71 -12.84 -21.99
N TYR A 196 -14.73 -13.62 -22.40
CA TYR A 196 -14.85 -14.52 -23.55
C TYR A 196 -15.62 -15.81 -23.19
N PRO A 197 -16.17 -16.52 -24.19
CA PRO A 197 -16.99 -17.69 -23.94
C PRO A 197 -16.33 -18.82 -23.15
N GLY A 198 -17.12 -19.49 -22.33
CA GLY A 198 -16.69 -20.65 -21.55
C GLY A 198 -15.87 -20.33 -20.30
N ALA A 199 -15.67 -19.05 -19.96
CA ALA A 199 -15.03 -18.65 -18.72
C ALA A 199 -15.88 -19.05 -17.50
N VAL A 200 -15.22 -19.44 -16.40
CA VAL A 200 -15.85 -19.75 -15.12
C VAL A 200 -15.33 -18.80 -14.05
N LEU A 201 -16.23 -18.01 -13.46
CA LEU A 201 -15.93 -17.15 -12.32
C LEU A 201 -16.54 -17.77 -11.07
N ASP A 202 -15.71 -18.24 -10.14
CA ASP A 202 -16.12 -18.91 -8.91
C ASP A 202 -15.76 -18.09 -7.67
N ALA A 203 -16.76 -17.37 -7.14
CA ALA A 203 -16.63 -16.53 -5.96
C ALA A 203 -17.13 -17.22 -4.67
N ARG A 204 -17.26 -18.55 -4.65
CA ARG A 204 -17.74 -19.29 -3.46
C ARG A 204 -16.75 -19.26 -2.29
N GLN A 205 -15.45 -19.23 -2.58
CA GLN A 205 -14.40 -19.23 -1.55
C GLN A 205 -13.89 -17.82 -1.22
N GLY A 206 -14.32 -16.80 -1.95
CA GLY A 206 -13.95 -15.41 -1.71
C GLY A 206 -14.36 -14.50 -2.87
N PRO A 207 -14.28 -13.19 -2.68
CA PRO A 207 -14.77 -12.25 -3.68
C PRO A 207 -13.92 -12.24 -4.95
N ILE A 208 -14.56 -11.93 -6.07
CA ILE A 208 -13.90 -11.65 -7.34
C ILE A 208 -14.08 -10.16 -7.66
N ILE A 209 -12.98 -9.45 -7.85
CA ILE A 209 -12.97 -8.08 -8.35
C ILE A 209 -12.39 -8.14 -9.76
N ILE A 210 -13.13 -7.63 -10.75
CA ILE A 210 -12.66 -7.47 -12.13
C ILE A 210 -12.73 -5.99 -12.47
N GLU A 211 -11.57 -5.36 -12.60
CA GLU A 211 -11.44 -3.93 -12.87
C GLU A 211 -11.65 -3.62 -14.35
N SER A 212 -11.92 -2.34 -14.64
CA SER A 212 -12.18 -1.89 -16.00
C SER A 212 -11.02 -2.23 -16.93
N ARG A 213 -11.33 -2.66 -18.17
CA ARG A 213 -10.36 -3.04 -19.23
C ARG A 213 -9.63 -4.37 -19.00
N SER A 214 -10.10 -5.20 -18.08
CA SER A 214 -9.61 -6.57 -17.96
C SER A 214 -10.24 -7.49 -19.01
N GLU A 215 -9.46 -8.46 -19.48
CA GLU A 215 -9.86 -9.47 -20.47
C GLU A 215 -9.77 -10.86 -19.84
N ILE A 216 -10.91 -11.56 -19.77
CA ILE A 216 -10.99 -12.94 -19.29
C ILE A 216 -11.14 -13.87 -20.48
N HIS A 217 -10.03 -14.49 -20.89
CA HIS A 217 -9.93 -15.33 -22.08
C HIS A 217 -10.80 -16.60 -22.04
N PRO A 218 -11.09 -17.23 -23.21
CA PRO A 218 -11.95 -18.40 -23.29
C PRO A 218 -11.48 -19.53 -22.36
N HIS A 219 -12.43 -20.20 -21.72
CA HIS A 219 -12.17 -21.33 -20.81
C HIS A 219 -11.29 -21.04 -19.58
N ALA A 220 -11.04 -19.76 -19.27
CA ALA A 220 -10.35 -19.38 -18.04
C ALA A 220 -11.20 -19.72 -16.81
N VAL A 221 -10.55 -20.17 -15.73
CA VAL A 221 -11.19 -20.38 -14.42
C VAL A 221 -10.60 -19.39 -13.43
N ILE A 222 -11.43 -18.52 -12.87
CA ILE A 222 -11.05 -17.51 -11.89
C ILE A 222 -11.73 -17.84 -10.58
N THR A 223 -10.94 -18.16 -9.55
CA THR A 223 -11.45 -18.51 -8.22
C THR A 223 -11.08 -17.42 -7.22
N GLY A 224 -12.07 -16.89 -6.50
CA GLY A 224 -11.83 -15.91 -5.46
C GLY A 224 -11.19 -16.50 -4.18
N PRO A 225 -10.56 -15.67 -3.32
CA PRO A 225 -10.43 -14.22 -3.43
C PRO A 225 -9.41 -13.79 -4.51
N VAL A 226 -9.80 -12.92 -5.43
CA VAL A 226 -8.92 -12.42 -6.50
C VAL A 226 -9.35 -11.04 -6.99
N ALA A 227 -8.37 -10.23 -7.40
CA ALA A 227 -8.58 -9.01 -8.17
C ALA A 227 -7.77 -9.08 -9.46
N VAL A 228 -8.43 -8.79 -10.59
CA VAL A 228 -7.87 -8.81 -11.95
C VAL A 228 -8.27 -7.59 -12.75
#